data_AF-A0A662P9I0-F1
#
_entry.id   AF-A0A662P9I0-F1
#
_cell.length_a   1.000
_cell.length_b   1.000
_cell.length_c   1.000
_cell.angle_alpha   90.00
_cell.angle_beta   90.00
_cell.angle_gamma   90.00
#
_symmetry.space_group_name_H-M   'P 1'
#
loop_
_entity.id
_entity.type
_entity.pdbx_description
1 polymer ?
#
loop_
_entity_poly.entity_id
_entity_poly.type
_entity_poly.pdbx_seq_one_letter_code
_entity_poly.pdbx_strand_id
1 'polypeptide(L)'
;EPTSNLDPKSRIEIFKIVQKLNKEGMTVVVVEHETNFISSADKILILNEGEIVRYGTPKEIFREADFLKGIGIRVPEIVEFSNYLLKDGYIDDIFLSVSEALEVLNVEGRRSLL
;
A
#
# COMPACT_ATOMS: atom_id res chain seq x y z
N GLU A 1 -15.51 -2.74 -6.46
CA GLU A 1 -15.74 -2.21 -5.11
C GLU A 1 -16.64 -3.16 -4.30
N PRO A 2 -16.07 -4.21 -3.68
CA PRO A 2 -16.85 -5.21 -2.94
C PRO A 2 -17.32 -4.73 -1.55
N THR A 3 -16.82 -3.59 -1.04
CA THR A 3 -16.99 -3.20 0.36
C THR A 3 -17.66 -1.84 0.59
N SER A 4 -18.23 -1.23 -0.45
CA SER A 4 -18.73 0.16 -0.43
C SER A 4 -19.92 0.42 0.50
N ASN A 5 -20.66 -0.63 0.89
CA ASN A 5 -21.83 -0.54 1.78
C ASN A 5 -21.68 -1.36 3.07
N LEU A 6 -20.46 -1.77 3.40
CA LEU A 6 -20.17 -2.56 4.60
C LEU A 6 -19.63 -1.68 5.70
N ASP A 7 -20.02 -1.99 6.93
CA ASP A 7 -19.35 -1.43 8.10
C ASP A 7 -17.87 -1.88 8.13
N PRO A 8 -17.01 -1.16 8.87
CA PRO A 8 -15.57 -1.46 8.90
C PRO A 8 -15.23 -2.90 9.25
N LYS A 9 -16.03 -3.57 10.10
CA LYS A 9 -15.77 -4.95 10.50
C LYS A 9 -16.06 -5.93 9.37
N SER A 10 -17.22 -5.80 8.72
CA SER A 10 -17.58 -6.66 7.59
C SER A 10 -16.63 -6.49 6.40
N ARG A 11 -16.14 -5.28 6.16
CA ARG A 11 -15.09 -5.01 5.16
C ARG A 11 -13.81 -5.82 5.43
N ILE A 12 -13.34 -5.84 6.68
CA ILE A 12 -12.17 -6.64 7.09
C ILE A 12 -12.40 -8.13 6.86
N GLU A 13 -13.61 -8.64 7.13
CA GLU A 13 -13.95 -10.04 6.90
C GLU A 13 -13.90 -10.41 5.41
N ILE A 14 -14.45 -9.56 4.52
CA ILE A 14 -14.34 -9.75 3.07
C ILE A 14 -12.87 -9.79 2.63
N PHE A 15 -12.05 -8.87 3.15
CA PHE A 15 -10.63 -8.84 2.80
C PHE A 15 -9.89 -10.11 3.24
N LYS A 16 -10.19 -10.64 4.43
CA LYS A 16 -9.64 -11.92 4.88
C LYS A 16 -10.03 -13.08 3.97
N ILE A 17 -11.28 -13.08 3.48
CA ILE A 17 -11.75 -14.10 2.54
C ILE A 17 -11.00 -13.98 1.22
N VAL A 18 -10.86 -12.77 0.66
CA VAL A 18 -10.11 -12.52 -0.58
C VAL A 18 -8.67 -12.98 -0.46
N GLN A 19 -7.98 -12.62 0.63
CA GLN A 19 -6.60 -13.03 0.88
C GLN A 19 -6.48 -14.56 1.04
N LYS A 20 -7.46 -15.20 1.68
CA LYS A 20 -7.49 -16.66 1.81
C LYS A 20 -7.60 -17.33 0.44
N LEU A 21 -8.52 -16.88 -0.41
CA LEU A 21 -8.69 -17.42 -1.75
C LEU A 21 -7.42 -17.25 -2.60
N ASN A 22 -6.76 -16.10 -2.50
CA ASN A 22 -5.47 -15.87 -3.15
C ASN A 22 -4.40 -16.86 -2.68
N LYS A 23 -4.28 -17.08 -1.37
CA LYS A 23 -3.34 -18.07 -0.79
C LYS A 23 -3.65 -19.52 -1.16
N GLU A 24 -4.90 -19.82 -1.50
CA GLU A 24 -5.33 -21.14 -2.02
C GLU A 24 -5.01 -21.32 -3.52
N GLY A 25 -4.34 -20.35 -4.15
CA GLY A 25 -3.87 -20.42 -5.53
C GLY A 25 -4.80 -19.76 -6.55
N MET A 26 -5.86 -19.07 -6.11
CA MET A 26 -6.77 -18.36 -7.00
C MET A 26 -6.27 -16.95 -7.30
N THR A 27 -6.16 -16.57 -8.57
CA THR A 27 -5.94 -15.17 -8.93
C THR A 27 -7.20 -14.36 -8.60
N VAL A 28 -7.07 -13.31 -7.80
CA VAL A 28 -8.17 -12.43 -7.44
C VAL A 28 -7.89 -11.02 -7.94
N VAL A 29 -8.83 -10.45 -8.69
CA VAL A 29 -8.79 -9.06 -9.13
C VAL A 29 -9.81 -8.27 -8.34
N VAL A 30 -9.36 -7.20 -7.69
CA VAL A 30 -10.21 -6.34 -6.85
C VAL A 30 -10.09 -4.90 -7.32
N VAL A 31 -11.24 -4.26 -7.54
CA VAL A 31 -11.33 -2.80 -7.76
C VAL A 31 -11.70 -2.16 -6.43
N GLU A 32 -10.78 -1.38 -5.86
CA GLU A 32 -10.92 -0.69 -4.57
C GLU A 32 -10.31 0.71 -4.64
N HIS A 33 -10.81 1.62 -3.80
CA HIS A 33 -10.26 2.97 -3.60
C HIS A 33 -9.66 3.16 -2.20
N GLU A 34 -9.85 2.19 -1.31
CA GLU A 34 -9.32 2.23 0.06
C GLU A 34 -7.85 1.80 0.04
N THR A 35 -6.98 2.70 0.49
CA THR A 35 -5.55 2.63 0.23
C THR A 35 -4.82 1.60 1.11
N ASN A 36 -5.32 1.32 2.32
CA ASN A 36 -4.76 0.29 3.20
C ASN A 36 -5.00 -1.12 2.67
N PHE A 37 -6.10 -1.34 1.94
CA PHE A 37 -6.30 -2.60 1.23
C PHE A 37 -5.33 -2.72 0.06
N ILE A 38 -5.22 -1.66 -0.74
CA ILE A 38 -4.36 -1.63 -1.94
C ILE A 38 -2.89 -1.87 -1.57
N SER A 39 -2.42 -1.38 -0.42
CA SER A 39 -1.05 -1.63 0.05
C SER A 39 -0.73 -3.09 0.37
N SER A 40 -1.74 -3.96 0.52
CA SER A 40 -1.57 -5.40 0.76
C SER A 40 -1.61 -6.27 -0.51
N ALA A 41 -1.81 -5.67 -1.69
CA ALA A 41 -1.91 -6.40 -2.95
C ALA A 41 -0.54 -6.86 -3.48
N ASP A 42 -0.51 -7.94 -4.27
CA ASP A 42 0.72 -8.38 -4.95
C ASP A 42 1.14 -7.41 -6.08
N LYS A 43 0.15 -6.90 -6.81
CA LYS A 43 0.27 -5.95 -7.91
C LYS A 43 -0.88 -4.97 -7.90
N ILE A 44 -0.62 -3.74 -8.35
CA ILE A 44 -1.59 -2.67 -8.53
C ILE A 44 -1.55 -2.26 -10.01
N LEU A 45 -2.72 -2.06 -10.57
CA LEU A 45 -2.92 -1.47 -11.88
C LEU A 45 -3.72 -0.18 -11.69
N ILE A 46 -3.20 0.93 -12.22
CA ILE A 46 -3.86 2.23 -12.14
C ILE A 46 -4.42 2.59 -13.50
N LEU A 47 -5.73 2.85 -13.54
CA LEU A 47 -6.44 3.40 -14.67
C LEU A 47 -6.68 4.89 -14.46
N ASN A 48 -6.34 5.71 -15.45
CA ASN A 48 -6.70 7.12 -15.51
C ASN A 48 -7.19 7.43 -16.91
N GLU A 49 -8.37 8.06 -17.03
CA GLU A 49 -8.98 8.44 -18.31
C GLU A 49 -9.09 7.30 -19.35
N GLY A 50 -9.29 6.06 -18.89
CA GLY A 50 -9.42 4.88 -19.76
C GLY A 50 -8.09 4.24 -20.17
N GLU A 51 -6.95 4.79 -19.74
CA GLU A 51 -5.62 4.25 -20.01
C GLU A 51 -4.97 3.67 -18.76
N ILE A 52 -4.15 2.64 -18.95
CA ILE A 52 -3.30 2.10 -17.89
C ILE A 52 -2.10 3.02 -17.75
N VAL A 53 -2.07 3.79 -16.66
CA VAL A 53 -0.97 4.73 -16.42
C VAL A 53 0.15 4.14 -15.57
N ARG A 54 -0.14 3.15 -14.73
CA ARG A 54 0.87 2.42 -13.94
C ARG A 54 0.48 0.97 -13.71
N TYR A 55 1.49 0.12 -13.62
CA TYR A 55 1.36 -1.28 -13.23
C TYR A 55 2.63 -1.75 -12.53
N GLY A 56 2.49 -2.28 -11.32
CA GLY A 56 3.65 -2.64 -10.50
C GLY A 56 3.27 -3.22 -9.15
N THR A 57 4.27 -3.52 -8.33
CA THR A 57 4.10 -3.81 -6.91
C THR A 57 3.62 -2.56 -6.16
N PRO A 58 3.02 -2.70 -4.97
CA PRO A 58 2.68 -1.55 -4.15
C PRO A 58 3.88 -0.63 -3.87
N LYS A 59 5.07 -1.17 -3.61
CA LYS A 59 6.27 -0.33 -3.39
C LYS A 59 6.63 0.52 -4.61
N GLU A 60 6.63 -0.07 -5.79
CA GLU A 60 6.93 0.67 -7.04
C GLU A 60 5.93 1.80 -7.26
N ILE A 61 4.65 1.52 -7.05
CA ILE A 61 3.55 2.47 -7.28
C ILE A 61 3.56 3.60 -6.24
N PHE A 62 3.70 3.26 -4.97
CA PHE A 62 3.59 4.22 -3.87
C PHE A 62 4.85 5.10 -3.67
N ARG A 63 5.98 4.75 -4.28
CA ARG A 63 7.13 5.66 -4.40
C ARG A 63 6.82 6.89 -5.25
N GLU A 64 5.86 6.78 -6.17
CA GLU A 64 5.41 7.89 -7.01
C GLU A 64 4.25 8.68 -6.36
N ALA A 65 4.29 8.87 -5.04
CA ALA A 65 3.20 9.47 -4.27
C ALA A 65 2.70 10.83 -4.83
N ASP A 66 3.62 11.68 -5.31
CA ASP A 66 3.28 12.98 -5.87
C ASP A 66 2.49 12.85 -7.19
N PHE A 67 2.85 11.87 -8.04
CA PHE A 67 2.08 11.55 -9.26
C PHE A 67 0.68 11.03 -8.92
N LEU A 68 0.58 10.10 -7.97
CA LEU A 68 -0.70 9.53 -7.52
C LEU A 68 -1.65 10.61 -7.02
N LYS A 69 -1.16 11.52 -6.18
CA LYS A 69 -1.93 12.66 -5.67
C LYS A 69 -2.38 13.58 -6.82
N GLY A 70 -1.52 13.80 -7.81
CA GLY A 70 -1.82 14.60 -9.01
C GLY A 70 -2.99 14.06 -9.84
N ILE A 71 -3.23 12.75 -9.81
CA ILE A 71 -4.36 12.09 -10.50
C ILE A 71 -5.52 11.75 -9.54
N GLY A 72 -5.54 12.31 -8.33
CA GLY A 72 -6.63 12.16 -7.36
C GLY A 72 -6.61 10.86 -6.56
N ILE A 73 -5.53 10.08 -6.62
CA ILE A 73 -5.36 8.86 -5.84
C ILE A 73 -4.77 9.22 -4.47
N ARG A 74 -5.48 8.82 -3.41
CA ARG A 74 -4.97 8.94 -2.04
C ARG A 74 -3.85 7.94 -1.81
N VAL A 75 -2.91 8.32 -0.95
CA VAL A 75 -1.78 7.48 -0.53
C VAL A 75 -2.00 7.09 0.94
N PRO A 76 -1.71 5.85 1.38
CA PRO A 76 -1.80 5.50 2.80
C PRO A 76 -0.92 6.41 3.67
N GLU A 77 -1.40 6.81 4.85
CA GLU A 77 -0.67 7.71 5.74
C GLU A 77 0.71 7.17 6.13
N ILE A 78 0.80 5.85 6.37
CA ILE A 78 2.06 5.20 6.71
C ILE A 78 3.08 5.26 5.55
N VAL A 79 2.60 5.28 4.32
CA VAL A 79 3.41 5.44 3.11
C VAL A 79 3.83 6.89 2.92
N GLU A 80 2.99 7.85 3.28
CA GLU A 80 3.40 9.25 3.29
C GLU A 80 4.53 9.49 4.29
N PHE A 81 4.39 8.92 5.49
CA PHE A 81 5.43 8.98 6.51
C PHE A 81 6.74 8.31 6.06
N SER A 82 6.69 7.14 5.43
CA SER A 82 7.89 6.48 4.91
C SER A 82 8.55 7.29 3.79
N ASN A 83 7.78 7.89 2.89
CA ASN A 83 8.33 8.77 1.87
C ASN A 83 9.02 10.01 2.46
N TYR A 84 8.47 10.59 3.54
CA TYR A 84 9.12 11.69 4.26
C TYR A 84 10.49 11.25 4.82
N LEU A 85 10.54 10.11 5.51
CA LEU A 85 11.79 9.57 6.05
C LEU A 85 12.82 9.21 4.96
N LEU A 86 12.36 8.66 3.83
CA LEU A 86 13.20 8.32 2.69
C LEU A 86 13.83 9.58 2.07
N LYS A 87 13.04 10.66 1.91
CA LYS A 87 13.52 11.94 1.38
C LYS A 87 14.58 12.58 2.27
N ASP A 88 14.44 12.45 3.59
CA ASP A 88 15.41 12.96 4.57
C ASP A 88 16.59 12.00 4.81
N GLY A 89 16.61 10.83 4.16
CA GLY A 89 17.72 9.86 4.24
C GLY A 89 17.75 9.01 5.51
N TYR A 90 16.64 8.91 6.26
CA TYR A 90 16.54 8.09 7.46
C TYR A 90 16.31 6.59 7.19
N ILE A 91 15.83 6.26 5.99
CA ILE A 91 15.58 4.88 5.54
C ILE A 91 16.01 4.73 4.08
N ASP A 92 16.37 3.51 3.68
CA ASP A 92 16.79 3.20 2.29
C ASP A 92 15.62 2.83 1.37
N ASP A 93 14.47 2.45 1.93
CA ASP A 93 13.27 2.07 1.18
C ASP A 93 11.99 2.39 1.96
N ILE A 94 10.89 2.56 1.25
CA ILE A 94 9.57 2.78 1.85
C ILE A 94 9.04 1.50 2.52
N PHE A 95 8.30 1.69 3.60
CA PHE A 95 7.46 0.69 4.22
C PHE A 95 5.98 0.97 3.92
N LEU A 96 5.19 -0.10 3.83
CA LEU A 96 3.78 -0.09 3.43
C LEU A 96 2.82 -0.31 4.61
N SER A 97 3.34 -0.67 5.79
CA SER A 97 2.55 -0.96 6.97
C SER A 97 3.27 -0.51 8.25
N VAL A 98 2.49 -0.36 9.33
CA VAL A 98 3.04 -0.01 10.65
C VAL A 98 3.98 -1.12 11.16
N SER A 99 3.64 -2.38 10.92
CA SER A 99 4.48 -3.52 11.31
C SER A 99 5.85 -3.47 10.62
N GLU A 100 5.88 -3.21 9.32
CA GLU A 100 7.13 -3.05 8.56
C GLU A 100 7.91 -1.82 9.04
N ALA A 101 7.23 -0.72 9.36
CA ALA A 101 7.87 0.48 9.92
C ALA A 101 8.60 0.17 11.24
N LEU A 102 7.98 -0.59 12.13
CA LEU A 102 8.59 -0.98 13.41
C LEU A 102 9.82 -1.88 13.21
N GLU A 103 9.81 -2.74 12.20
CA GLU A 103 10.96 -3.59 11.86
C GLU A 103 12.12 -2.74 11.35
N VAL A 104 11.87 -1.85 10.37
CA VAL A 104 12.89 -0.99 9.77
C VAL A 104 13.48 -0.01 10.79
N LEU A 105 12.64 0.70 11.53
CA LEU A 105 13.08 1.75 12.44
C LEU A 105 13.77 1.23 13.70
N ASN A 106 13.42 0.02 14.17
CA ASN A 106 14.16 -0.60 15.28
C ASN A 106 15.57 -1.06 14.87
N VAL A 107 15.77 -1.41 13.59
CA VAL A 107 17.08 -1.79 13.06
C VAL A 107 17.96 -0.55 12.88
N GLU A 108 17.44 0.50 12.26
CA GLU A 108 18.19 1.75 12.04
C GLU A 108 18.43 2.55 13.33
N GLY A 109 17.48 2.55 14.27
CA GLY A 109 17.65 3.17 15.59
C GLY A 109 18.81 2.58 16.41
N ARG A 110 19.27 1.37 16.11
CA ARG A 110 20.48 0.78 16.72
C ARG A 110 21.78 1.21 16.04
N ARG A 111 21.75 1.57 14.76
CA ARG A 111 22.94 2.02 14.00
C ARG A 111 23.38 3.43 14.37
N SER A 112 22.45 4.30 14.77
CA SER A 112 22.75 5.68 15.18
C SER A 112 23.28 5.81 16.62
N LEU A 113 23.28 4.72 17.40
CA LEU A 113 23.74 4.68 18.80
C LEU A 113 25.07 3.95 19.01
N LEU A 114 25.78 3.60 17.93
CA LEU A 114 27.13 3.04 17.93
C LEU A 114 28.09 3.96 17.17
#